data_AF-A0A3D1PEG3-F1
#
_entry.id   AF-A0A3D1PEG3-F1
#
_cell.length_a   1.000
_cell.length_b   1.000
_cell.length_c   1.000
_cell.angle_alpha   90.00
_cell.angle_beta   90.00
_cell.angle_gamma   90.00
#
_symmetry.space_group_name_H-M   'P 1'
#
loop_
_entity.id
_entity.type
_entity.pdbx_description
1 polymer ?
#
loop_
_entity_poly.entity_id
_entity_poly.type
_entity_poly.pdbx_seq_one_letter_code
_entity_poly.pdbx_strand_id
1 'polypeptide(L)' 'CAHQAWNNPKGNFHDLVTQDSRITQLLSNEEIETCFDPQQHLKHLEEVYQRLGI' A
#
# COMPACT_ATOMS: atom_id res chain seq x y z
N CYS A 1 -5.05 13.31 1.62
CA CYS A 1 -4.15 12.37 0.92
C CYS A 1 -4.85 11.67 -0.25
N ALA A 2 -5.80 10.74 -0.07
CA ALA A 2 -6.35 9.94 -1.17
C ALA A 2 -7.09 10.74 -2.28
N HIS A 3 -8.08 11.57 -1.92
CA HIS A 3 -8.79 12.40 -2.91
C HIS A 3 -7.89 13.43 -3.61
N GLN A 4 -6.81 13.86 -2.97
CA GLN A 4 -5.83 14.77 -3.59
C GLN A 4 -5.03 14.06 -4.69
N ALA A 5 -4.64 12.81 -4.46
CA ALA A 5 -4.04 11.98 -5.51
C ALA A 5 -5.05 11.70 -6.64
N TRP A 6 -6.29 11.34 -6.30
CA TRP A 6 -7.32 10.98 -7.27
C TRP A 6 -7.72 12.13 -8.21
N ASN A 7 -7.82 13.36 -7.68
CA ASN A 7 -8.26 14.53 -8.45
C ASN A 7 -7.14 15.16 -9.31
N ASN A 8 -5.94 14.59 -9.30
CA ASN A 8 -4.80 15.06 -10.07
C ASN A 8 -4.28 13.92 -10.97
N PRO A 9 -4.23 14.08 -12.31
CA PRO A 9 -3.68 13.05 -13.21
C PRO A 9 -2.24 12.64 -12.91
N LYS A 10 -1.48 13.48 -12.20
CA LYS A 10 -0.11 13.20 -11.73
C LYS A 10 -0.04 12.94 -10.22
N GLY A 11 -1.19 12.69 -9.59
CA GLY A 11 -1.28 12.47 -8.17
C GLY A 11 -0.60 11.16 -7.77
N ASN A 12 0.25 11.22 -6.74
CA ASN A 12 0.87 10.05 -6.15
C ASN A 12 0.40 9.93 -4.69
N PHE A 13 -0.36 8.86 -4.40
CA PHE A 13 -0.88 8.65 -3.07
C PHE A 13 0.21 8.29 -2.06
N HIS A 14 1.22 7.52 -2.49
CA HIS A 14 2.36 7.15 -1.65
C HIS A 14 3.13 8.39 -1.20
N ASP A 15 3.48 9.29 -2.12
CA ASP A 15 4.17 10.55 -1.81
C ASP A 15 3.38 11.42 -0.80
N LEU A 16 2.06 11.48 -0.95
CA LEU A 16 1.20 12.24 -0.04
C LEU A 16 1.10 11.61 1.35
N VAL A 17 1.29 10.30 1.45
CA VAL A 17 1.28 9.57 2.73
C VAL A 17 2.62 9.71 3.43
N THR A 18 3.73 9.57 2.71
CA THR A 18 5.10 9.68 3.25
C THR A 18 5.45 11.11 3.69
N GLN A 19 4.75 12.12 3.17
CA GLN A 19 4.94 13.53 3.55
C GLN A 19 3.96 14.02 4.63
N ASP A 20 2.93 13.25 4.99
CA ASP A 20 1.95 13.66 6.01
C ASP A 20 2.52 13.42 7.42
N SER A 21 2.74 14.50 8.17
CA SER A 21 3.30 14.46 9.51
C SER A 21 2.44 13.70 10.51
N ARG A 22 1.12 13.62 10.30
CA ARG A 22 0.23 12.85 11.18
C ARG A 22 0.43 11.34 11.01
N ILE A 23 0.94 10.93 9.84
CA ILE A 23 1.22 9.52 9.52
C ILE A 23 2.63 9.17 9.95
N THR A 24 3.63 9.98 9.58
CA THR A 24 5.05 9.72 9.91
C THR A 24 5.38 9.87 11.40
N GLN A 25 4.48 10.49 12.19
CA GLN A 25 4.55 10.45 13.65
C GLN A 25 4.16 9.10 14.26
N LEU A 26 3.45 8.25 13.51
CA LEU A 26 2.89 6.97 13.99
C LEU A 26 3.50 5.76 13.30
N LEU A 27 3.89 5.90 12.03
CA LEU A 27 4.44 4.84 11.21
C LEU A 27 5.83 5.23 10.73
N SER A 28 6.76 4.29 10.82
CA SER A 28 8.06 4.38 10.18
C SER A 28 7.94 4.28 8.67
N ASN A 29 8.98 4.71 7.96
CA ASN A 29 9.03 4.58 6.49
C ASN A 29 8.90 3.11 6.05
N GLU A 30 9.52 2.17 6.74
CA GLU A 30 9.44 0.73 6.42
C GLU A 30 8.02 0.18 6.57
N GLU A 31 7.29 0.61 7.59
CA GLU A 31 5.87 0.24 7.78
C GLU A 31 5.00 0.85 6.67
N ILE A 32 5.29 2.08 6.25
CA ILE A 32 4.60 2.71 5.12
C ILE A 32 4.90 1.94 3.83
N GLU A 33 6.16 1.62 3.53
CA GLU A 33 6.53 0.83 2.35
C GLU A 33 5.83 -0.54 2.34
N THR A 34 5.75 -1.20 3.49
CA THR A 34 5.03 -2.47 3.64
C THR A 34 3.54 -2.33 3.29
N CYS A 35 2.91 -1.20 3.60
CA CYS A 35 1.51 -0.93 3.24
C CYS A 35 1.29 -0.78 1.72
N PHE A 36 2.34 -0.44 0.97
CA PHE A 36 2.29 -0.26 -0.49
C PHE A 36 2.91 -1.43 -1.27
N ASP A 37 3.38 -2.49 -0.59
CA ASP A 37 3.94 -3.68 -1.23
C ASP A 37 2.84 -4.52 -1.90
N PRO A 38 2.86 -4.69 -3.24
CA PRO A 38 1.85 -5.48 -3.95
C PRO A 38 1.89 -6.96 -3.59
N GLN A 39 2.99 -7.49 -3.04
CA GLN A 39 3.09 -8.89 -2.62
C GLN A 39 2.13 -9.22 -1.48
N GLN A 40 1.69 -8.22 -0.69
CA GLN A 40 0.70 -8.42 0.36
C GLN A 40 -0.64 -8.95 -0.19
N HIS A 41 -0.96 -8.66 -1.44
CA HIS A 41 -2.15 -9.19 -2.12
C HIS A 41 -2.00 -10.68 -2.52
N LEU A 42 -0.78 -11.18 -2.58
CA LEU A 42 -0.46 -12.55 -3.01
C LEU A 42 -0.22 -13.51 -1.85
N LYS A 43 -0.27 -13.04 -0.60
CA LYS A 43 0.06 -13.83 0.59
C LYS A 43 -0.75 -15.12 0.78
N HIS A 44 -1.93 -15.22 0.15
CA HIS A 44 -2.79 -16.40 0.17
C HIS A 44 -2.85 -17.13 -1.17
N LEU A 45 -2.03 -16.74 -2.15
CA LEU A 45 -2.05 -17.33 -3.50
C LEU A 45 -1.82 -18.84 -3.46
N GLU A 46 -0.85 -19.29 -2.65
CA GLU A 46 -0.55 -20.71 -2.47
C GLU A 46 -1.74 -21.47 -1.89
N GLU A 47 -2.40 -20.93 -0.86
CA GLU A 47 -3.58 -21.53 -0.26
C GLU A 47 -4.73 -21.66 -1.28
N VAL A 48 -4.91 -20.66 -2.15
CA VAL A 48 -5.89 -20.70 -3.23
C VAL A 48 -5.54 -21.81 -4.23
N TYR A 49 -4.28 -21.95 -4.64
CA TYR A 49 -3.84 -23.00 -5.57
C TYR A 49 -4.01 -24.39 -4.98
N GLN A 50 -3.63 -24.58 -3.70
CA GLN A 50 -3.84 -25.84 -2.98
C GLN A 50 -5.33 -26.25 -2.95
N ARG A 51 -6.25 -25.30 -2.73
CA ARG A 51 -7.70 -25.57 -2.74
C ARG A 51 -8.24 -25.94 -4.11
N LEU A 52 -7.64 -25.41 -5.18
CA LEU A 52 -8.04 -25.69 -6.56
C LEU A 52 -7.41 -26.98 -7.10
N GLY A 53 -6.39 -27.52 -6.41
CA GLY A 53 -5.69 -28.74 -6.82
C GLY A 53 -4.85 -28.55 -8.09
N ILE A 54 -4.36 -27.32 -8.30
CA ILE A 54 -3.46 -26.93 -9.41
C ILE A 54 -2.07 -26.57 -8.90
#